data_AF-A0A3D3JVF4-F1
#
_entry.id   AF-A0A3D3JVF4-F1
#
_cell.length_a   1.000
_cell.length_b   1.000
_cell.length_c   1.000
_cell.angle_alpha   90.00
_cell.angle_beta   90.00
_cell.angle_gamma   90.00
#
_symmetry.space_group_name_H-M   'P 1'
#
loop_
_entity.id
_entity.type
_entity.pdbx_description
1 polymer ?
#
loop_
_entity_poly.entity_id
_entity_poly.type
_entity_poly.pdbx_seq_one_letter_code
_entity_poly.pdbx_strand_id
1 'polypeptide(L)'
;MPLNLSDIVAHGELFSYRNSVQGWLGLRNGKDCIRLDLTGNCEPDLDGRKIRFESRHPRQPEKAWPDLTELAWHQIGPAGKITAALQIKARHENAWKPSLYLEWFSQNGRVIVELIDPLMQDIDMDSSEEATVVEDIDDDFDLPFGDELPDDVEFQEETSEFKLLPDGLQQHLDAKSASFDRIAVDGDSDSIRELELMDYLIEFENDETMDSVVGSLDSLPDPDTLNENQAQVALRTLLTKLALHGIAFDMCAHFTALDAYRLLMTEVLKEERFYPQLQQTRWVQHLSSFDYCPACDEEFECGYGETNRKMESENEESEE
;
A
#
# COMPACT_ATOMS: atom_id res chain seq x y z
N MET A 1 -6.81 24.65 2.55
CA MET A 1 -6.32 25.23 1.28
C MET A 1 -5.75 24.07 0.46
N PRO A 2 -6.01 23.93 -0.85
CA PRO A 2 -5.51 22.78 -1.60
C PRO A 2 -3.99 22.85 -1.74
N LEU A 3 -3.33 21.72 -1.50
CA LEU A 3 -1.91 21.56 -1.73
C LEU A 3 -1.68 21.26 -3.22
N ASN A 4 -0.87 22.07 -3.89
CA ASN A 4 -0.58 21.91 -5.31
C ASN A 4 0.86 21.45 -5.49
N LEU A 5 1.04 20.25 -6.06
CA LEU A 5 2.35 19.64 -6.28
C LEU A 5 2.78 19.65 -7.77
N SER A 6 2.02 20.31 -8.64
CA SER A 6 2.22 20.33 -10.11
C SER A 6 3.62 20.79 -10.53
N ASP A 7 4.20 21.74 -9.80
CA ASP A 7 5.50 22.32 -10.13
C ASP A 7 6.69 21.50 -9.57
N ILE A 8 6.43 20.52 -8.70
CA ILE A 8 7.49 19.72 -8.04
C ILE A 8 7.51 18.25 -8.47
N VAL A 9 6.42 17.72 -9.03
CA VAL A 9 6.38 16.36 -9.57
C VAL A 9 7.15 16.32 -10.90
N ALA A 10 7.97 15.29 -11.07
CA ALA A 10 8.76 15.04 -12.27
C ALA A 10 8.16 13.91 -13.11
N HIS A 11 7.88 12.78 -12.48
CA HIS A 11 7.43 11.55 -13.10
C HIS A 11 6.67 10.71 -12.08
N GLY A 12 6.05 9.63 -12.51
CA GLY A 12 5.36 8.71 -11.62
C GLY A 12 4.73 7.54 -12.34
N GLU A 13 4.14 6.67 -11.55
CA GLU A 13 3.38 5.50 -12.01
C GLU A 13 2.05 5.47 -11.28
N LEU A 14 0.99 5.15 -12.01
CA LEU A 14 -0.36 5.01 -11.46
C LEU A 14 -0.98 3.74 -12.01
N PHE A 15 -1.74 3.09 -11.15
CA PHE A 15 -2.46 1.88 -11.42
C PHE A 15 -3.87 2.00 -10.83
N SER A 16 -4.88 1.91 -11.69
CA SER A 16 -6.29 1.89 -11.27
C SER A 16 -6.81 0.47 -11.37
N TYR A 17 -7.26 -0.11 -10.26
CA TYR A 17 -7.81 -1.46 -10.23
C TYR A 17 -8.81 -1.63 -9.10
N ARG A 18 -10.00 -2.17 -9.43
CA ARG A 18 -11.01 -2.62 -8.46
C ARG A 18 -11.26 -1.62 -7.32
N ASN A 19 -11.66 -0.39 -7.61
CA ASN A 19 -11.91 0.65 -6.59
C ASN A 19 -10.67 1.07 -5.77
N SER A 20 -9.47 0.83 -6.30
CA SER A 20 -8.23 1.34 -5.74
C SER A 20 -7.39 2.02 -6.82
N VAL A 21 -6.71 3.10 -6.44
CA VAL A 21 -5.68 3.76 -7.24
C VAL A 21 -4.38 3.73 -6.44
N GLN A 22 -3.43 2.93 -6.93
CA GLN A 22 -2.11 2.77 -6.33
C GLN A 22 -1.05 3.36 -7.22
N GLY A 23 0.07 3.76 -6.63
CA GLY A 23 1.18 4.25 -7.43
C GLY A 23 2.22 5.03 -6.64
N TRP A 24 3.05 5.76 -7.37
CA TRP A 24 4.07 6.59 -6.79
C TRP A 24 4.39 7.81 -7.65
N LEU A 25 4.80 8.90 -7.01
CA LEU A 25 5.20 10.16 -7.63
C LEU A 25 6.64 10.49 -7.27
N GLY A 26 7.50 10.57 -8.28
CA GLY A 26 8.87 11.05 -8.12
C GLY A 26 8.92 12.57 -8.11
N LEU A 27 9.50 13.14 -7.05
CA LEU A 27 9.73 14.58 -6.95
C LEU A 27 11.01 14.98 -7.70
N ARG A 28 11.07 16.24 -8.13
CA ARG A 28 12.19 16.79 -8.92
C ARG A 28 13.53 16.86 -8.18
N ASN A 29 13.56 16.60 -6.88
CA ASN A 29 14.81 16.56 -6.13
C ASN A 29 15.55 15.22 -6.32
N GLY A 30 14.90 14.24 -6.97
CA GLY A 30 15.47 12.95 -7.31
C GLY A 30 15.77 12.05 -6.10
N LYS A 31 15.33 12.44 -4.90
CA LYS A 31 15.51 11.67 -3.67
C LYS A 31 14.19 11.25 -3.06
N ASP A 32 13.18 12.07 -3.24
CA ASP A 32 11.92 11.93 -2.54
C ASP A 32 10.85 11.35 -3.48
N CYS A 33 10.09 10.39 -2.94
CA CYS A 33 9.02 9.70 -3.63
C CYS A 33 7.78 9.68 -2.74
N ILE A 34 6.62 9.98 -3.34
CA ILE A 34 5.34 9.92 -2.66
C ILE A 34 4.63 8.65 -3.11
N ARG A 35 4.34 7.73 -2.19
CA ARG A 35 3.50 6.57 -2.45
C ARG A 35 2.02 6.96 -2.36
N LEU A 36 1.21 6.41 -3.24
CA LEU A 36 -0.24 6.61 -3.28
C LEU A 36 -0.94 5.27 -3.05
N ASP A 37 -1.89 5.26 -2.13
CA ASP A 37 -2.83 4.15 -1.90
C ASP A 37 -4.21 4.72 -1.64
N LEU A 38 -4.98 4.90 -2.71
CA LEU A 38 -6.20 5.71 -2.71
C LEU A 38 -7.43 4.85 -2.98
N THR A 39 -8.50 5.10 -2.23
CA THR A 39 -9.79 4.41 -2.44
C THR A 39 -10.61 5.12 -3.51
N GLY A 40 -11.00 4.41 -4.55
CA GLY A 40 -11.85 4.90 -5.64
C GLY A 40 -11.31 4.51 -7.01
N ASN A 41 -11.97 4.98 -8.07
CA ASN A 41 -11.57 4.72 -9.45
C ASN A 41 -11.07 5.99 -10.12
N CYS A 42 -10.18 5.81 -11.09
CA CYS A 42 -9.89 6.84 -12.07
C CYS A 42 -11.09 7.13 -12.98
N GLU A 43 -11.02 8.22 -13.74
CA GLU A 43 -11.98 8.48 -14.81
C GLU A 43 -11.84 7.42 -15.93
N PRO A 44 -12.88 7.21 -16.77
CA PRO A 44 -12.92 6.10 -17.73
C PRO A 44 -11.75 6.02 -18.73
N ASP A 45 -10.97 7.10 -18.88
CA ASP A 45 -9.79 7.11 -19.75
C ASP A 45 -8.57 6.41 -19.12
N LEU A 46 -8.50 6.33 -17.80
CA LEU A 46 -7.40 5.73 -17.03
C LEU A 46 -7.84 4.54 -16.18
N ASP A 47 -9.13 4.29 -16.07
CA ASP A 47 -9.65 3.16 -15.30
C ASP A 47 -9.19 1.81 -15.88
N GLY A 48 -8.79 0.89 -14.99
CA GLY A 48 -8.22 -0.41 -15.36
C GLY A 48 -6.85 -0.37 -16.05
N ARG A 49 -6.16 0.78 -16.07
CA ARG A 49 -4.86 0.94 -16.75
C ARG A 49 -3.73 1.14 -15.75
N LYS A 50 -2.56 0.63 -16.12
CA LYS A 50 -1.28 0.95 -15.50
C LYS A 50 -0.52 1.91 -16.41
N ILE A 51 -0.29 3.12 -15.93
CA ILE A 51 0.38 4.18 -16.69
C ILE A 51 1.66 4.61 -16.00
N ARG A 52 2.70 4.86 -16.79
CA ARG A 52 3.89 5.61 -16.37
C ARG A 52 3.90 6.95 -17.08
N PHE A 53 4.21 8.01 -16.35
CA PHE A 53 4.25 9.35 -16.92
C PHE A 53 5.49 10.13 -16.52
N GLU A 54 5.89 11.06 -17.39
CA GLU A 54 7.04 11.96 -17.19
C GLU A 54 6.73 13.35 -17.73
N SER A 55 7.11 14.40 -16.98
CA SER A 55 6.93 15.79 -17.37
C SER A 55 7.98 16.22 -18.41
N ARG A 56 7.56 16.53 -19.64
CA ARG A 56 8.46 17.01 -20.72
C ARG A 56 9.01 18.42 -20.50
N HIS A 57 8.19 19.26 -19.90
CA HIS A 57 8.48 20.68 -19.71
C HIS A 57 8.35 21.00 -18.23
N PRO A 58 9.36 20.63 -17.41
CA PRO A 58 9.33 20.93 -16.00
C PRO A 58 9.26 22.45 -15.85
N ARG A 59 8.08 22.97 -15.47
CA ARG A 59 7.93 24.39 -15.09
C ARG A 59 8.97 24.69 -14.03
N GLN A 60 9.95 25.57 -14.29
CA GLN A 60 10.77 26.04 -13.19
C GLN A 60 9.81 26.55 -12.11
N PRO A 61 9.92 26.09 -10.86
CA PRO A 61 8.97 26.45 -9.84
C PRO A 61 9.00 27.97 -9.71
N GLU A 62 7.90 28.64 -10.06
CA GLU A 62 7.80 30.11 -9.97
C GLU A 62 7.93 30.59 -8.52
N LYS A 63 7.78 29.66 -7.57
CA LYS A 63 7.92 29.85 -6.12
C LYS A 63 9.08 29.03 -5.58
N ALA A 64 9.62 29.47 -4.45
CA ALA A 64 10.51 28.63 -3.64
C ALA A 64 9.86 27.26 -3.40
N TRP A 65 10.68 26.22 -3.33
CA TRP A 65 10.22 24.88 -3.00
C TRP A 65 9.31 24.94 -1.77
N PRO A 66 8.10 24.36 -1.83
CA PRO A 66 7.22 24.34 -0.68
C PRO A 66 7.94 23.61 0.46
N ASP A 67 7.66 24.02 1.70
CA ASP A 67 8.09 23.26 2.85
C ASP A 67 7.37 21.91 2.83
N LEU A 68 8.11 20.84 2.58
CA LEU A 68 7.60 19.47 2.48
C LEU A 68 7.71 18.72 3.82
N THR A 69 8.14 19.39 4.90
CA THR A 69 8.36 18.72 6.20
C THR A 69 7.06 18.10 6.74
N GLU A 70 5.92 18.72 6.45
CA GLU A 70 4.58 18.24 6.84
C GLU A 70 3.93 17.30 5.82
N LEU A 71 4.54 17.09 4.64
CA LEU A 71 3.98 16.21 3.61
C LEU A 71 4.12 14.74 4.04
N ALA A 72 3.02 14.00 4.03
CA ALA A 72 3.06 12.56 4.25
C ALA A 72 3.66 11.86 3.01
N TRP A 73 4.69 11.04 3.19
CA TRP A 73 5.30 10.29 2.07
C TRP A 73 4.42 9.15 1.57
N HIS A 74 3.53 8.65 2.42
CA HIS A 74 2.49 7.69 2.08
C HIS A 74 1.15 8.41 2.10
N GLN A 75 0.56 8.66 0.92
CA GLN A 75 -0.72 9.35 0.78
C GLN A 75 -1.84 8.33 0.70
N ILE A 76 -2.77 8.44 1.63
CA ILE A 76 -3.96 7.59 1.71
C ILE A 76 -5.23 8.42 1.71
N GLY A 77 -6.34 7.82 1.29
CA GLY A 77 -7.67 8.45 1.32
C GLY A 77 -8.38 8.36 -0.02
N PRO A 78 -9.51 9.06 -0.19
CA PRO A 78 -10.33 8.85 -1.37
C PRO A 78 -9.76 9.55 -2.60
N ALA A 79 -9.74 8.81 -3.70
CA ALA A 79 -9.47 9.34 -5.02
C ALA A 79 -10.49 10.43 -5.37
N GLY A 80 -9.99 11.51 -5.95
CA GLY A 80 -10.80 12.55 -6.54
C GLY A 80 -10.92 12.37 -8.03
N LYS A 81 -10.73 13.46 -8.77
CA LYS A 81 -10.74 13.40 -10.22
C LYS A 81 -9.34 13.06 -10.72
N ILE A 82 -9.19 11.91 -11.38
CA ILE A 82 -7.94 11.44 -11.96
C ILE A 82 -8.17 11.15 -13.44
N THR A 83 -7.59 11.95 -14.34
CA THR A 83 -7.82 11.86 -15.79
C THR A 83 -6.67 12.44 -16.61
N ALA A 84 -6.45 11.87 -17.79
CA ALA A 84 -5.56 12.36 -18.84
C ALA A 84 -6.31 12.96 -20.05
N ALA A 85 -7.64 12.95 -20.05
CA ALA A 85 -8.49 13.44 -21.15
C ALA A 85 -8.58 14.98 -21.23
N LEU A 86 -8.03 15.71 -20.25
CA LEU A 86 -8.09 17.16 -20.23
C LEU A 86 -7.13 17.79 -21.25
N GLN A 87 -7.58 18.87 -21.88
CA GLN A 87 -6.74 19.72 -22.71
C GLN A 87 -6.64 21.09 -22.07
N ILE A 88 -5.43 21.63 -21.98
CA ILE A 88 -5.17 22.94 -21.40
C ILE A 88 -4.48 23.81 -22.44
N LYS A 89 -4.91 25.06 -22.54
CA LYS A 89 -4.27 26.05 -23.40
C LYS A 89 -2.94 26.46 -22.77
N ALA A 90 -1.84 26.09 -23.40
CA ALA A 90 -0.50 26.47 -22.95
C ALA A 90 -0.35 27.99 -22.99
N ARG A 91 -0.01 28.61 -21.85
CA ARG A 91 0.08 30.08 -21.69
C ARG A 91 1.02 30.74 -22.72
N HIS A 92 2.06 30.04 -23.14
CA HIS A 92 3.10 30.57 -24.02
C HIS A 92 2.94 30.20 -25.49
N GLU A 93 2.12 29.20 -25.83
CA GLU A 93 2.11 28.64 -27.20
C GLU A 93 0.77 28.78 -27.93
N ASN A 94 -0.28 29.33 -27.30
CA ASN A 94 -1.63 29.42 -27.90
C ASN A 94 -2.17 28.08 -28.44
N ALA A 95 -1.54 26.96 -28.10
CA ALA A 95 -1.90 25.61 -28.51
C ALA A 95 -2.54 24.87 -27.33
N TRP A 96 -3.47 23.99 -27.65
CA TRP A 96 -4.04 23.03 -26.70
C TRP A 96 -3.09 21.85 -26.56
N LYS A 97 -2.69 21.55 -25.32
CA LYS A 97 -1.85 20.40 -25.00
C LYS A 97 -2.60 19.43 -24.09
N PRO A 98 -2.34 18.11 -24.20
CA PRO A 98 -2.90 17.14 -23.27
C PRO A 98 -2.42 17.44 -21.84
N SER A 99 -3.24 17.11 -20.85
CA SER A 99 -2.95 17.32 -19.44
C SER A 99 -3.34 16.12 -18.61
N LEU A 100 -2.42 15.66 -17.76
CA LEU A 100 -2.72 14.71 -16.70
C LEU A 100 -3.11 15.49 -15.45
N TYR A 101 -4.33 15.27 -14.96
CA TYR A 101 -4.86 15.89 -13.75
C TYR A 101 -5.12 14.80 -12.72
N LEU A 102 -4.47 14.93 -11.56
CA LEU A 102 -4.63 14.05 -10.41
C LEU A 102 -5.15 14.89 -9.24
N GLU A 103 -6.22 14.43 -8.62
CA GLU A 103 -6.77 15.04 -7.42
C GLU A 103 -7.16 13.94 -6.43
N TRP A 104 -6.80 14.12 -5.17
CA TRP A 104 -7.18 13.23 -4.08
C TRP A 104 -7.33 14.00 -2.77
N PHE A 105 -7.90 13.34 -1.77
CA PHE A 105 -7.96 13.86 -0.40
C PHE A 105 -7.16 12.94 0.51
N SER A 106 -6.24 13.50 1.29
CA SER A 106 -5.33 12.75 2.14
C SER A 106 -5.14 13.37 3.52
N GLN A 107 -4.16 12.87 4.25
CA GLN A 107 -3.69 13.42 5.53
C GLN A 107 -3.29 14.90 5.39
N ASN A 108 -2.87 15.33 4.20
CA ASN A 108 -2.52 16.72 3.88
C ASN A 108 -3.71 17.53 3.32
N GLY A 109 -4.93 16.98 3.40
CA GLY A 109 -6.13 17.57 2.84
C GLY A 109 -6.25 17.34 1.33
N ARG A 110 -6.79 18.32 0.59
CA ARG A 110 -6.96 18.22 -0.86
C ARG A 110 -5.64 18.43 -1.58
N VAL A 111 -5.16 17.43 -2.30
CA VAL A 111 -3.92 17.51 -3.08
C VAL A 111 -4.23 17.48 -4.58
N ILE A 112 -3.50 18.30 -5.36
CA ILE A 112 -3.71 18.46 -6.79
C ILE A 112 -2.36 18.43 -7.53
N VAL A 113 -2.30 17.65 -8.61
CA VAL A 113 -1.20 17.60 -9.58
C VAL A 113 -1.76 17.79 -10.98
N GLU A 114 -1.30 18.81 -11.70
CA GLU A 114 -1.67 19.10 -13.07
C GLU A 114 -0.40 19.17 -13.94
N LEU A 115 -0.14 18.12 -14.71
CA LEU A 115 1.01 18.04 -15.61
C LEU A 115 0.58 18.36 -17.03
N ILE A 116 1.22 19.36 -17.64
CA ILE A 116 0.96 19.78 -19.02
C ILE A 116 1.92 19.05 -19.95
N ASP A 117 1.36 18.46 -21.02
CA ASP A 117 2.09 17.70 -22.04
C ASP A 117 2.98 16.58 -21.47
N PRO A 118 2.45 15.72 -20.57
CA PRO A 118 3.23 14.62 -20.05
C PRO A 118 3.47 13.56 -21.13
N LEU A 119 4.66 12.95 -21.10
CA LEU A 119 4.87 11.65 -21.73
C LEU A 119 4.05 10.63 -20.96
N MET A 120 3.21 9.86 -21.64
CA MET A 120 2.47 8.75 -21.02
C MET A 120 2.81 7.47 -21.77
N GLN A 121 3.05 6.41 -21.01
CA GLN A 121 3.30 5.06 -21.49
C GLN A 121 2.35 4.11 -20.76
N ASP A 122 1.61 3.30 -21.52
CA ASP A 122 0.87 2.19 -20.95
C ASP A 122 1.85 1.05 -20.65
N ILE A 123 1.73 0.48 -19.46
CA ILE A 123 2.46 -0.70 -19.04
C ILE A 123 1.46 -1.85 -19.08
N ASP A 124 1.74 -2.87 -19.90
CA ASP A 124 0.93 -4.08 -19.93
C ASP A 124 1.05 -4.81 -18.58
N MET A 125 -0.08 -5.10 -17.94
CA MET A 125 -0.11 -5.78 -16.64
C MET A 125 0.42 -7.21 -16.71
N ASP A 126 0.31 -7.86 -17.87
CA ASP A 126 0.79 -9.22 -18.10
C ASP A 126 2.31 -9.29 -18.32
N SER A 127 3.00 -8.16 -18.44
CA SER A 127 4.44 -8.11 -18.73
C SER A 127 5.30 -7.90 -17.49
N SER A 128 4.76 -8.04 -16.27
CA SER A 128 5.60 -8.17 -15.08
C SER A 128 6.25 -9.56 -15.07
N GLU A 129 7.27 -9.72 -15.90
CA GLU A 129 8.38 -10.61 -15.59
C GLU A 129 9.02 -10.07 -14.31
N GLU A 130 8.45 -10.43 -13.15
CA GLU A 130 9.25 -10.50 -11.94
C GLU A 130 10.32 -11.53 -12.25
N ALA A 131 11.52 -11.05 -12.58
CA ALA A 131 12.71 -11.87 -12.57
C ALA A 131 13.02 -12.25 -11.12
N THR A 132 12.18 -13.12 -10.54
CA THR A 132 12.63 -14.00 -9.47
C THR A 132 13.70 -14.88 -10.11
N VAL A 133 14.95 -14.50 -9.90
CA VAL A 133 16.07 -15.42 -10.04
C VAL A 133 15.89 -16.43 -8.91
N VAL A 134 15.01 -17.40 -9.14
CA VAL A 134 15.05 -18.67 -8.44
C VAL A 134 16.28 -19.34 -9.03
N GLU A 135 17.42 -19.21 -8.35
CA GLU A 135 18.51 -20.13 -8.62
C GLU A 135 17.96 -21.52 -8.26
N ASP A 136 17.89 -22.40 -9.26
CA ASP A 136 17.55 -23.80 -9.10
C ASP A 136 18.41 -24.40 -7.99
N ILE A 137 17.84 -24.57 -6.80
CA ILE A 137 18.43 -25.41 -5.76
C ILE A 137 17.93 -26.81 -6.08
N ASP A 138 18.85 -27.69 -6.49
CA ASP A 138 18.56 -29.10 -6.70
C ASP A 138 17.99 -29.71 -5.40
N ASP A 139 16.69 -30.00 -5.39
CA ASP A 139 15.95 -30.66 -4.30
C ASP A 139 16.28 -32.16 -4.26
N ASP A 140 17.47 -32.49 -3.77
CA ASP A 140 17.88 -33.88 -3.47
C ASP A 140 18.17 -34.06 -1.96
N PHE A 141 17.44 -33.31 -1.11
CA PHE A 141 17.60 -33.35 0.35
C PHE A 141 16.54 -34.24 1.00
N ASP A 142 16.75 -35.56 0.90
CA ASP A 142 16.01 -36.59 1.62
C ASP A 142 16.15 -36.40 3.14
N LEU A 143 15.14 -35.81 3.78
CA LEU A 143 15.04 -35.74 5.23
C LEU A 143 14.30 -36.98 5.77
N PRO A 144 14.97 -37.88 6.50
CA PRO A 144 14.31 -39.05 7.07
C PRO A 144 13.56 -38.64 8.34
N PHE A 145 12.33 -38.15 8.20
CA PHE A 145 11.40 -38.00 9.31
C PHE A 145 10.41 -39.15 9.30
N GLY A 146 10.74 -40.19 10.08
CA GLY A 146 9.83 -41.31 10.31
C GLY A 146 10.50 -42.43 11.07
N ASP A 147 10.64 -42.27 12.39
CA ASP A 147 10.23 -43.28 13.38
C ASP A 147 10.63 -42.83 14.80
N GLU A 148 9.80 -43.22 15.76
CA GLU A 148 9.80 -42.88 17.19
C GLU A 148 11.20 -42.74 17.83
N LEU A 149 11.47 -41.57 18.41
CA LEU A 149 12.66 -41.35 19.23
C LEU A 149 12.54 -42.15 20.55
N PRO A 150 13.49 -43.05 20.87
CA PRO A 150 13.55 -43.66 22.20
C PRO A 150 14.00 -42.61 23.24
N ASP A 151 13.29 -42.58 24.38
CA ASP A 151 13.40 -41.57 25.47
C ASP A 151 14.76 -41.52 26.21
N ASP A 152 15.79 -42.27 25.83
CA ASP A 152 17.05 -42.37 26.58
C ASP A 152 18.30 -42.23 25.69
N VAL A 153 18.46 -41.09 25.02
CA VAL A 153 19.75 -40.71 24.40
C VAL A 153 20.40 -39.63 25.27
N GLU A 154 21.38 -40.02 26.10
CA GLU A 154 22.30 -39.08 26.72
C GLU A 154 23.05 -38.33 25.61
N PHE A 155 22.74 -37.03 25.45
CA PHE A 155 23.47 -36.14 24.56
C PHE A 155 24.92 -36.05 25.03
N GLN A 156 25.82 -36.77 24.37
CA GLN A 156 27.24 -36.49 24.44
C GLN A 156 27.49 -35.24 23.58
N GLU A 157 27.89 -34.14 24.23
CA GLU A 157 28.44 -32.95 23.59
C GLU A 157 29.79 -33.30 22.93
N GLU A 158 29.75 -34.06 21.85
CA GLU A 158 30.84 -34.05 20.88
C GLU A 158 30.60 -32.86 19.96
N THR A 159 31.34 -31.78 20.20
CA THR A 159 31.42 -30.59 19.36
C THR A 159 31.80 -31.01 17.95
N SER A 160 30.78 -31.25 17.14
CA SER A 160 30.96 -31.93 15.88
C SER A 160 31.58 -30.97 14.86
N GLU A 161 32.68 -31.46 14.33
CA GLU A 161 33.51 -31.02 13.22
C GLU A 161 32.74 -31.04 11.88
N PHE A 162 31.45 -30.70 11.87
CA PHE A 162 30.69 -30.45 10.64
C PHE A 162 30.72 -28.96 10.35
N LYS A 163 31.67 -28.57 9.47
CA LYS A 163 31.52 -27.33 8.72
C LYS A 163 30.33 -27.50 7.78
N LEU A 164 29.14 -27.13 8.26
CA LEU A 164 27.89 -27.17 7.49
C LEU A 164 27.94 -26.26 6.26
N LEU A 165 28.90 -25.34 6.19
CA LEU A 165 29.06 -24.40 5.09
C LEU A 165 30.54 -24.32 4.65
N PRO A 166 30.83 -24.20 3.34
CA PRO A 166 32.17 -23.88 2.85
C PRO A 166 32.69 -22.58 3.47
N ASP A 167 33.97 -22.53 3.85
CA ASP A 167 34.57 -21.38 4.57
C ASP A 167 34.35 -20.02 3.87
N GLY A 168 34.29 -20.02 2.53
CA GLY A 168 34.02 -18.81 1.75
C GLY A 168 32.57 -18.33 1.85
N LEU A 169 31.61 -19.26 2.00
CA LEU A 169 30.19 -18.93 2.13
C LEU A 169 29.88 -18.46 3.56
N GLN A 170 30.47 -19.12 4.56
CA GLN A 170 30.38 -18.68 5.95
C GLN A 170 30.97 -17.27 6.13
N GLN A 171 32.16 -17.01 5.58
CA GLN A 171 32.74 -15.66 5.64
C GLN A 171 31.90 -14.62 4.88
N HIS A 172 31.23 -15.00 3.79
CA HIS A 172 30.34 -14.09 3.08
C HIS A 172 29.08 -13.79 3.87
N LEU A 173 28.46 -14.79 4.50
CA LEU A 173 27.29 -14.64 5.36
C LEU A 173 27.62 -13.86 6.64
N ASP A 174 28.77 -14.12 7.25
CA ASP A 174 29.25 -13.38 8.43
C ASP A 174 29.57 -11.93 8.06
N ALA A 175 30.19 -11.68 6.90
CA ALA A 175 30.45 -10.32 6.42
C ALA A 175 29.18 -9.57 6.04
N LYS A 176 28.19 -10.26 5.46
CA LYS A 176 26.90 -9.69 5.09
C LYS A 176 26.06 -9.41 6.34
N SER A 177 26.02 -10.32 7.31
CA SER A 177 25.39 -10.12 8.61
C SER A 177 26.03 -8.97 9.38
N ALA A 178 27.37 -8.91 9.46
CA ALA A 178 28.08 -7.79 10.08
C ALA A 178 27.86 -6.46 9.35
N SER A 179 27.58 -6.47 8.03
CA SER A 179 27.18 -5.28 7.29
C SER A 179 25.74 -4.85 7.59
N PHE A 180 24.82 -5.81 7.73
CA PHE A 180 23.44 -5.56 8.15
C PHE A 180 23.38 -5.03 9.59
N ASP A 181 24.13 -5.62 10.52
CA ASP A 181 24.21 -5.14 11.91
C ASP A 181 24.78 -3.73 11.99
N ARG A 182 25.77 -3.38 11.16
CA ARG A 182 26.31 -2.01 11.11
C ARG A 182 25.33 -1.01 10.49
N ILE A 183 24.46 -1.45 9.59
CA ILE A 183 23.39 -0.60 9.01
C ILE A 183 22.27 -0.40 10.05
N ALA A 184 21.92 -1.44 10.81
CA ALA A 184 20.90 -1.38 11.88
C ALA A 184 21.32 -0.51 13.08
N VAL A 185 22.63 -0.31 13.31
CA VAL A 185 23.13 0.51 14.43
C VAL A 185 23.21 2.00 14.09
N ASP A 186 23.28 2.39 12.81
CA ASP A 186 23.39 3.79 12.37
C ASP A 186 22.12 4.32 11.67
N GLY A 187 21.16 3.45 11.33
CA GLY A 187 19.87 3.80 10.73
C GLY A 187 18.70 3.26 11.56
N ASP A 188 17.95 4.18 12.18
CA ASP A 188 16.61 4.01 12.75
C ASP A 188 16.46 3.49 14.19
N SER A 189 17.07 4.18 15.16
CA SER A 189 16.57 4.14 16.54
C SER A 189 15.10 4.57 16.66
N ASP A 190 14.61 5.36 15.71
CA ASP A 190 13.22 5.82 15.68
C ASP A 190 12.26 4.69 15.26
N SER A 191 12.58 3.88 14.24
CA SER A 191 11.71 2.77 13.80
C SER A 191 11.53 1.69 14.87
N ILE A 192 12.59 1.37 15.63
CA ILE A 192 12.50 0.43 16.76
C ILE A 192 11.59 1.00 17.86
N ARG A 193 11.75 2.29 18.19
CA ARG A 193 10.91 2.96 19.21
C ARG A 193 9.45 3.02 18.79
N GLU A 194 9.16 3.18 17.50
CA GLU A 194 7.79 3.18 16.97
C GLU A 194 7.12 1.80 17.11
N LEU A 195 7.87 0.71 16.85
CA LEU A 195 7.38 -0.65 17.07
C LEU A 195 7.15 -0.94 18.56
N GLU A 196 8.07 -0.53 19.43
CA GLU A 196 7.91 -0.68 20.89
C GLU A 196 6.69 0.11 21.42
N LEU A 197 6.43 1.29 20.86
CA LEU A 197 5.25 2.09 21.18
C LEU A 197 3.98 1.35 20.75
N MET A 198 3.95 0.75 19.56
CA MET A 198 2.81 -0.02 19.08
C MET A 198 2.50 -1.21 19.99
N ASP A 199 3.50 -2.02 20.31
CA ASP A 199 3.34 -3.18 21.20
C ASP A 199 2.80 -2.75 22.57
N TYR A 200 3.33 -1.65 23.11
CA TYR A 200 2.86 -1.08 24.37
C TYR A 200 1.39 -0.64 24.32
N LEU A 201 0.97 0.00 23.23
CA LEU A 201 -0.40 0.48 23.07
C LEU A 201 -1.39 -0.69 22.96
N ILE A 202 -1.02 -1.74 22.22
CA ILE A 202 -1.81 -2.98 22.11
C ILE A 202 -1.95 -3.68 23.47
N GLU A 203 -0.90 -3.68 24.29
CA GLU A 203 -0.91 -4.40 25.58
C GLU A 203 -1.54 -3.62 26.75
N PHE A 204 -1.43 -2.29 26.81
CA PHE A 204 -1.62 -1.55 28.06
C PHE A 204 -2.60 -0.38 28.05
N GLU A 205 -3.04 0.13 26.89
CA GLU A 205 -3.87 1.35 26.85
C GLU A 205 -5.37 1.08 26.72
N ASN A 206 -6.19 1.98 27.27
CA ASN A 206 -7.65 1.95 27.12
C ASN A 206 -8.01 2.58 25.78
N ASP A 207 -8.39 1.75 24.83
CA ASP A 207 -8.67 2.13 23.45
C ASP A 207 -9.82 3.15 23.33
N GLU A 208 -9.64 4.13 22.45
CA GLU A 208 -10.77 4.89 21.91
C GLU A 208 -11.30 4.17 20.66
N THR A 209 -12.62 4.12 20.51
CA THR A 209 -13.23 3.66 19.26
C THR A 209 -13.05 4.70 18.17
N MET A 210 -13.01 4.27 16.92
CA MET A 210 -12.88 5.18 15.77
C MET A 210 -14.00 6.25 15.72
N ASP A 211 -15.19 5.96 16.26
CA ASP A 211 -16.29 6.93 16.42
C ASP A 211 -15.87 8.20 17.19
N SER A 212 -15.12 8.05 18.30
CA SER A 212 -14.60 9.18 19.09
C SER A 212 -13.72 10.12 18.23
N VAL A 213 -12.97 9.51 17.31
CA VAL A 213 -11.86 10.12 16.57
C VAL A 213 -12.36 10.84 15.32
N VAL A 214 -13.27 10.23 14.57
CA VAL A 214 -13.89 10.80 13.35
C VAL A 214 -14.81 11.99 13.68
N GLY A 215 -15.10 12.19 14.97
CA GLY A 215 -16.04 13.15 15.52
C GLY A 215 -17.48 12.70 15.28
N SER A 216 -18.43 13.22 16.09
CA SER A 216 -19.82 12.74 16.17
C SER A 216 -20.37 12.25 14.82
N LEU A 217 -20.54 10.93 14.71
CA LEU A 217 -21.23 10.26 13.60
C LEU A 217 -22.63 10.84 13.34
N ASP A 218 -23.20 11.55 14.32
CA ASP A 218 -24.41 12.35 14.20
C ASP A 218 -24.40 13.37 13.04
N SER A 219 -23.20 13.74 12.56
CA SER A 219 -23.03 14.63 11.41
C SER A 219 -23.15 13.92 10.06
N LEU A 220 -23.10 12.58 10.05
CA LEU A 220 -23.15 11.76 8.85
C LEU A 220 -24.57 11.23 8.61
N PRO A 221 -25.01 11.15 7.35
CA PRO A 221 -26.34 10.64 7.02
C PRO A 221 -26.48 9.15 7.30
N ASP A 222 -27.68 8.73 7.68
CA ASP A 222 -28.01 7.32 7.91
C ASP A 222 -27.88 6.50 6.61
N PRO A 223 -27.08 5.41 6.59
CA PRO A 223 -26.86 4.59 5.40
C PRO A 223 -28.15 4.10 4.75
N ASP A 224 -29.21 3.80 5.52
CA ASP A 224 -30.45 3.23 4.97
C ASP A 224 -31.34 4.26 4.24
N THR A 225 -31.00 5.54 4.34
CA THR A 225 -31.74 6.63 3.69
C THR A 225 -31.11 7.11 2.38
N LEU A 226 -29.91 6.62 2.06
CA LEU A 226 -29.10 7.12 0.95
C LEU A 226 -29.28 6.29 -0.31
N ASN A 227 -29.17 6.97 -1.45
CA ASN A 227 -28.93 6.30 -2.74
C ASN A 227 -27.42 6.19 -3.01
N GLU A 228 -27.04 5.42 -4.04
CA GLU A 228 -25.64 5.16 -4.39
C GLU A 228 -24.79 6.43 -4.56
N ASN A 229 -25.30 7.44 -5.27
CA ASN A 229 -24.56 8.69 -5.50
C ASN A 229 -24.38 9.49 -4.21
N GLN A 230 -25.40 9.52 -3.35
CA GLN A 230 -25.33 10.19 -2.05
C GLN A 230 -24.40 9.43 -1.10
N ALA A 231 -24.44 8.09 -1.12
CA ALA A 231 -23.56 7.24 -0.36
C ALA A 231 -22.10 7.41 -0.80
N GLN A 232 -21.83 7.54 -2.09
CA GLN A 232 -20.48 7.84 -2.60
C GLN A 232 -19.94 9.17 -2.05
N VAL A 233 -20.77 10.22 -1.99
CA VAL A 233 -20.37 11.51 -1.40
C VAL A 233 -20.15 11.39 0.11
N ALA A 234 -21.02 10.67 0.82
CA ALA A 234 -20.89 10.42 2.25
C ALA A 234 -19.64 9.58 2.58
N LEU A 235 -19.41 8.50 1.84
CA LEU A 235 -18.23 7.64 1.91
C LEU A 235 -16.96 8.45 1.68
N ARG A 236 -16.89 9.24 0.62
CA ARG A 236 -15.73 10.12 0.37
C ARG A 236 -15.47 11.10 1.50
N THR A 237 -16.53 11.62 2.12
CA THR A 237 -16.41 12.51 3.28
C THR A 237 -15.84 11.76 4.48
N LEU A 238 -16.34 10.55 4.74
CA LEU A 238 -15.88 9.68 5.83
C LEU A 238 -14.43 9.25 5.62
N LEU A 239 -14.07 8.75 4.43
CA LEU A 239 -12.70 8.37 4.07
C LEU A 239 -11.73 9.55 4.16
N THR A 240 -12.18 10.76 3.81
CA THR A 240 -11.35 11.97 3.98
C THR A 240 -11.06 12.22 5.46
N LYS A 241 -12.06 12.03 6.34
CA LYS A 241 -11.84 12.13 7.79
C LYS A 241 -10.88 11.06 8.28
N LEU A 242 -11.10 9.79 7.92
CA LEU A 242 -10.23 8.67 8.28
C LEU A 242 -8.77 8.89 7.84
N ALA A 243 -8.57 9.41 6.63
CA ALA A 243 -7.24 9.75 6.14
C ALA A 243 -6.54 10.77 7.04
N LEU A 244 -7.23 11.80 7.54
CA LEU A 244 -6.62 12.76 8.50
C LEU A 244 -6.10 12.09 9.78
N HIS A 245 -6.59 10.89 10.08
CA HIS A 245 -6.16 10.08 11.22
C HIS A 245 -5.18 8.96 10.87
N GLY A 246 -4.70 8.88 9.62
CA GLY A 246 -3.78 7.83 9.18
C GLY A 246 -4.46 6.48 8.94
N ILE A 247 -5.78 6.47 8.69
CA ILE A 247 -6.53 5.23 8.44
C ILE A 247 -6.84 5.14 6.94
N ALA A 248 -6.31 4.10 6.30
CA ALA A 248 -6.61 3.73 4.93
C ALA A 248 -7.76 2.72 4.90
N PHE A 249 -8.60 2.79 3.87
CA PHE A 249 -9.66 1.83 3.65
C PHE A 249 -9.58 1.28 2.24
N ASP A 250 -9.31 0.00 2.13
CA ASP A 250 -9.13 -0.73 0.89
C ASP A 250 -10.46 -1.38 0.52
N MET A 251 -11.11 -0.85 -0.52
CA MET A 251 -12.43 -1.31 -0.96
C MET A 251 -12.28 -2.36 -2.05
N CYS A 252 -12.82 -3.56 -1.83
CA CYS A 252 -12.83 -4.63 -2.82
C CYS A 252 -13.82 -4.34 -3.97
N ALA A 253 -13.71 -5.12 -5.06
CA ALA A 253 -14.57 -4.96 -6.24
C ALA A 253 -16.04 -5.33 -6.00
N HIS A 254 -16.32 -6.16 -4.99
CA HIS A 254 -17.67 -6.64 -4.70
C HIS A 254 -18.52 -5.63 -3.95
N PHE A 255 -17.89 -4.61 -3.36
CA PHE A 255 -18.57 -3.60 -2.58
C PHE A 255 -18.97 -2.41 -3.46
N THR A 256 -20.24 -2.00 -3.32
CA THR A 256 -20.69 -0.69 -3.80
C THR A 256 -20.29 0.40 -2.80
N ALA A 257 -20.41 1.67 -3.19
CA ALA A 257 -20.13 2.77 -2.26
C ALA A 257 -21.12 2.77 -1.10
N LEU A 258 -22.37 2.34 -1.33
CA LEU A 258 -23.37 2.18 -0.28
C LEU A 258 -23.01 1.05 0.69
N ASP A 259 -22.56 -0.10 0.20
CA ASP A 259 -22.17 -1.23 1.04
C ASP A 259 -20.96 -0.89 1.90
N ALA A 260 -19.94 -0.25 1.31
CA ALA A 260 -18.75 0.19 2.04
C ALA A 260 -19.08 1.25 3.09
N TYR A 261 -19.95 2.20 2.75
CA TYR A 261 -20.41 3.19 3.72
C TYR A 261 -21.18 2.56 4.88
N ARG A 262 -22.06 1.60 4.59
CA ARG A 262 -22.79 0.86 5.62
C ARG A 262 -21.83 0.10 6.53
N LEU A 263 -20.92 -0.71 5.95
CA LEU A 263 -19.92 -1.48 6.69
C LEU A 263 -19.12 -0.59 7.65
N LEU A 264 -18.61 0.55 7.14
CA LEU A 264 -17.85 1.48 7.96
C LEU A 264 -18.68 2.01 9.14
N MET A 265 -19.92 2.43 8.89
CA MET A 265 -20.79 3.01 9.93
C MET A 265 -21.30 1.98 10.95
N THR A 266 -21.55 0.74 10.53
CA THR A 266 -22.21 -0.25 11.38
C THR A 266 -21.25 -1.11 12.19
N GLU A 267 -20.11 -1.47 11.59
CA GLU A 267 -19.17 -2.46 12.13
C GLU A 267 -17.83 -1.77 12.45
N VAL A 268 -17.10 -1.36 11.42
CA VAL A 268 -15.71 -0.89 11.55
C VAL A 268 -15.59 0.26 12.55
N LEU A 269 -16.37 1.34 12.43
CA LEU A 269 -16.21 2.50 13.32
C LEU A 269 -16.55 2.22 14.79
N LYS A 270 -17.30 1.14 15.05
CA LYS A 270 -17.73 0.75 16.40
C LYS A 270 -16.82 -0.30 17.03
N GLU A 271 -16.28 -1.19 16.22
CA GLU A 271 -15.53 -2.36 16.67
C GLU A 271 -14.02 -2.13 16.58
N GLU A 272 -13.55 -1.42 15.56
CA GLU A 272 -12.13 -1.21 15.35
C GLU A 272 -11.55 -0.18 16.33
N ARG A 273 -10.35 -0.52 16.80
CA ARG A 273 -9.59 0.27 17.77
C ARG A 273 -8.70 1.26 17.03
N PHE A 274 -8.54 2.43 17.64
CA PHE A 274 -7.68 3.47 17.11
C PHE A 274 -6.73 3.99 18.19
N TYR A 275 -5.47 4.23 17.80
CA TYR A 275 -4.42 4.72 18.67
C TYR A 275 -3.94 6.11 18.21
N PRO A 276 -4.49 7.21 18.77
CA PRO A 276 -4.12 8.58 18.39
C PRO A 276 -2.62 8.88 18.48
N GLN A 277 -1.91 8.19 19.36
CA GLN A 277 -0.48 8.32 19.59
C GLN A 277 0.34 7.91 18.36
N LEU A 278 -0.16 6.95 17.55
CA LEU A 278 0.51 6.49 16.33
C LEU A 278 0.38 7.47 15.16
N GLN A 279 -0.47 8.50 15.25
CA GLN A 279 -0.57 9.51 14.19
C GLN A 279 0.75 10.28 13.96
N GLN A 280 1.54 10.45 15.02
CA GLN A 280 2.80 11.20 14.97
C GLN A 280 3.92 10.42 14.29
N THR A 281 3.80 9.09 14.22
CA THR A 281 4.81 8.19 13.65
C THR A 281 4.62 7.98 12.15
N ARG A 282 3.64 8.64 11.53
CA ARG A 282 3.24 8.44 10.12
C ARG A 282 2.77 7.01 9.82
N TRP A 283 2.44 6.26 10.87
CA TRP A 283 1.84 4.95 10.74
C TRP A 283 0.52 5.04 9.98
N VAL A 284 0.26 4.03 9.15
CA VAL A 284 -1.00 3.89 8.43
C VAL A 284 -1.67 2.60 8.86
N GLN A 285 -2.88 2.70 9.42
CA GLN A 285 -3.72 1.55 9.70
C GLN A 285 -4.53 1.23 8.44
N HIS A 286 -4.34 0.04 7.90
CA HIS A 286 -5.11 -0.45 6.75
C HIS A 286 -6.32 -1.23 7.23
N LEU A 287 -7.49 -0.85 6.71
CA LEU A 287 -8.74 -1.56 6.90
C LEU A 287 -9.18 -2.04 5.53
N SER A 288 -9.64 -3.28 5.41
CA SER A 288 -10.06 -3.81 4.12
C SER A 288 -11.51 -4.26 4.16
N SER A 289 -12.28 -3.94 3.11
CA SER A 289 -13.60 -4.54 2.94
C SER A 289 -13.50 -6.01 2.53
N PHE A 290 -12.31 -6.49 2.15
CA PHE A 290 -12.05 -7.89 1.86
C PHE A 290 -12.37 -8.78 3.06
N ASP A 291 -11.98 -8.34 4.27
CA ASP A 291 -12.15 -9.08 5.53
C ASP A 291 -13.63 -9.27 5.94
N TYR A 292 -14.54 -8.55 5.29
CA TYR A 292 -15.98 -8.57 5.54
C TYR A 292 -16.78 -8.99 4.31
N CYS A 293 -16.11 -9.46 3.25
CA CYS A 293 -16.75 -9.75 1.98
C CYS A 293 -16.87 -11.27 1.76
N PRO A 294 -18.08 -11.85 1.86
CA PRO A 294 -18.27 -13.29 1.67
C PRO A 294 -17.85 -13.80 0.28
N ALA A 295 -18.00 -12.96 -0.74
CA ALA A 295 -17.58 -13.30 -2.10
C ALA A 295 -16.05 -13.34 -2.23
N CYS A 296 -15.34 -12.47 -1.51
CA CYS A 296 -13.88 -12.52 -1.44
C CYS A 296 -13.39 -13.74 -0.66
N ASP A 297 -14.05 -14.08 0.45
CA ASP A 297 -13.74 -15.29 1.22
C ASP A 297 -13.90 -16.55 0.35
N GLU A 298 -15.00 -16.66 -0.40
CA GLU A 298 -15.25 -17.79 -1.29
C GLU A 298 -14.24 -17.87 -2.45
N GLU A 299 -13.89 -16.74 -3.07
CA GLU A 299 -12.84 -16.67 -4.09
C GLU A 299 -11.48 -17.12 -3.55
N PHE A 300 -11.14 -16.69 -2.33
CA PHE A 300 -9.89 -17.06 -1.68
C PHE A 300 -9.85 -18.57 -1.38
N GLU A 301 -10.92 -19.13 -0.79
CA GLU A 301 -11.01 -20.56 -0.51
C GLU A 301 -10.93 -21.41 -1.78
N CYS A 302 -11.59 -20.99 -2.87
CA CYS A 302 -11.51 -21.66 -4.16
C CYS A 302 -10.11 -21.61 -4.77
N GLY A 303 -9.47 -20.43 -4.79
CA GLY A 303 -8.12 -20.25 -5.33
C GLY A 303 -7.10 -21.11 -4.60
N TYR A 304 -7.15 -21.13 -3.26
CA TYR A 304 -6.22 -21.93 -2.44
C TYR A 304 -6.37 -23.43 -2.73
N GLY A 305 -7.60 -23.91 -2.88
CA GLY A 305 -7.88 -25.31 -3.22
C GLY A 305 -7.37 -25.72 -4.61
N GLU A 306 -7.36 -24.81 -5.58
CA GLU A 306 -6.81 -25.08 -6.92
C GLU A 306 -5.28 -25.12 -6.93
N THR A 307 -4.61 -24.21 -6.22
CA THR A 307 -3.14 -24.25 -6.07
C THR A 307 -2.69 -25.49 -5.31
N ASN A 308 -3.39 -25.89 -4.24
CA ASN A 308 -3.01 -27.07 -3.46
C ASN A 308 -3.15 -28.35 -4.28
N ARG A 309 -4.21 -28.47 -5.10
CA ARG A 309 -4.36 -29.60 -6.03
C ARG A 309 -3.29 -29.63 -7.11
N LYS A 310 -2.84 -28.48 -7.61
CA LYS A 310 -1.73 -28.41 -8.58
C LYS A 310 -0.42 -28.87 -7.95
N MET A 311 -0.10 -28.39 -6.74
CA MET A 311 1.08 -28.82 -6.01
C MET A 311 1.04 -30.33 -5.68
N GLU A 312 -0.12 -30.85 -5.29
CA GLU A 312 -0.30 -32.30 -5.08
C GLU A 312 -0.08 -33.11 -6.37
N SER A 313 -0.59 -32.65 -7.52
CA SER A 313 -0.36 -33.33 -8.81
C SER A 313 1.08 -33.21 -9.31
N GLU A 314 1.77 -32.10 -9.03
CA GLU A 314 3.17 -31.89 -9.43
C GLU A 314 4.13 -32.73 -8.56
N ASN A 315 3.82 -32.90 -7.27
CA ASN A 315 4.56 -33.82 -6.39
C ASN A 315 4.36 -35.29 -6.81
N GLU A 316 3.13 -35.71 -7.14
CA GLU A 316 2.87 -37.08 -7.61
C GLU A 316 3.58 -37.41 -8.94
N GLU A 317 3.75 -36.43 -9.84
CA GLU A 317 4.51 -36.61 -11.09
C GLU A 317 6.04 -36.58 -10.90
N SER A 318 6.55 -36.05 -9.78
CA SER A 318 7.98 -36.02 -9.46
C SER A 318 8.49 -37.28 -8.76
N GLU A 319 7.58 -38.13 -8.25
CA GLU A 319 7.89 -39.40 -7.57
C GLU A 319 7.82 -40.65 -8.48
N GLU A 320 7.46 -40.50 -9.77
CA GLU A 320 7.44 -41.57 -10.81
C GLU A 320 8.68 -41.60 -11.72
#